data_AF-A0A971FID0-F1
#
_entry.id   AF-A0A971FID0-F1
#
_cell.length_a   1.000
_cell.length_b   1.000
_cell.length_c   1.000
_cell.angle_alpha   90.00
_cell.angle_beta   90.00
_cell.angle_gamma   90.00
#
_symmetry.space_group_name_H-M   'P 1'
#
loop_
_entity.id
_entity.type
_entity.pdbx_description
1 polymer ?
#
loop_
_entity_poly.entity_id
_entity_poly.type
_entity_poly.pdbx_seq_one_letter_code
_entity_poly.pdbx_strand_id
1 'polypeptide(L)'
;MNKNNGRGSKAIRVVAGILVLLGSCAGAAVYSGGAGTEPNPYRIGSVADWTTLAITTADWNKHFILVNNIDFASVEVTPVGTFDLPFKGVFDGNGHALRSVLINFPETEYIGLFCTLGVGGVIKDLGVEDVDITGNKHVGGLVGYNGGGMITSCYVTGAVKGETAEIGIINIGGLVGYNNDGEIESCHTACAVAGDFGSNYVGGLVGTIAKGTVSWCYAAGTVQGTHEVGGLVGHNNEGTITSCCVTGSTGGATSVGGLVGYNNNMGAISRCYAEGAVSAGGSIAGGLVGQNKGRLTSCYARGATSGYNDVGGLVGYNYGGTVTYSYSTGVVANTEGNIGGLVGANDSGTVTSSYWDTDLSGWTTSAGGTGRTTDEMTYPYAVNTYVGWDFTTIWASDADYSMNDGYPFLSDCVVPAEGEGEHEEGEVSEGESEPNEGETSEGEGSEGEGEHDEGETSEGEGSEGEGETTEGEDEDEACGCCQSMEEDRTPREQLERTLGDWLLIGLSLSALCLFANSQK
;
A
#
# COMPACT_ATOMS: atom_id res chain seq x y z
N MET A 1 23.89 -83.01 -8.34
CA MET A 1 24.53 -81.72 -8.74
C MET A 1 23.86 -80.62 -7.93
N ASN A 2 24.46 -79.70 -7.19
CA ASN A 2 25.82 -79.40 -6.75
C ASN A 2 25.68 -78.18 -5.77
N LYS A 3 26.13 -78.29 -4.50
CA LYS A 3 26.70 -77.24 -3.59
C LYS A 3 25.83 -75.99 -3.23
N ASN A 4 25.94 -75.30 -2.08
CA ASN A 4 26.71 -75.39 -0.83
C ASN A 4 26.21 -74.29 0.15
N ASN A 5 26.37 -74.55 1.47
CA ASN A 5 26.76 -73.64 2.59
C ASN A 5 25.93 -72.37 2.91
N GLY A 6 25.68 -71.98 4.18
CA GLY A 6 26.04 -72.51 5.49
C GLY A 6 25.98 -71.41 6.59
N ARG A 7 25.75 -71.84 7.86
CA ARG A 7 26.05 -71.18 9.17
C ARG A 7 25.31 -69.86 9.51
N GLY A 8 24.94 -69.52 10.74
CA GLY A 8 25.17 -70.13 12.05
C GLY A 8 25.44 -69.07 13.15
N SER A 9 24.41 -68.75 13.95
CA SER A 9 24.42 -68.49 15.41
C SER A 9 25.11 -67.28 16.08
N LYS A 10 24.35 -66.72 17.04
CA LYS A 10 24.71 -66.19 18.39
C LYS A 10 24.85 -64.67 18.62
N ALA A 11 24.09 -64.24 19.63
CA ALA A 11 24.07 -62.91 20.25
C ALA A 11 25.29 -62.64 21.15
N ILE A 12 25.71 -61.38 21.21
CA ILE A 12 26.64 -60.81 22.19
C ILE A 12 26.08 -59.44 22.63
N ARG A 13 26.00 -59.23 23.95
CA ARG A 13 25.79 -57.92 24.61
C ARG A 13 27.16 -57.26 24.81
N VAL A 14 27.26 -55.95 24.61
CA VAL A 14 28.36 -55.10 25.12
C VAL A 14 27.75 -53.87 25.81
N VAL A 15 28.28 -53.54 26.99
CA VAL A 15 27.93 -52.39 27.84
C VAL A 15 29.16 -51.47 27.96
N ALA A 16 28.87 -50.16 28.01
CA ALA A 16 29.64 -49.03 28.54
C ALA A 16 30.90 -48.51 27.82
N GLY A 17 30.86 -47.21 27.56
CA GLY A 17 31.99 -46.35 27.20
C GLY A 17 31.53 -44.91 26.99
N ILE A 18 31.22 -44.20 28.08
CA ILE A 18 31.17 -42.73 28.07
C ILE A 18 32.62 -42.24 27.88
N LEU A 19 32.89 -41.57 26.77
CA LEU A 19 33.99 -40.62 26.67
C LEU A 19 33.39 -39.25 26.33
N VAL A 20 33.25 -38.45 27.37
CA VAL A 20 33.05 -37.00 27.30
C VAL A 20 34.30 -36.42 26.64
N LEU A 21 34.20 -36.07 25.36
CA LEU A 21 35.05 -35.04 24.76
C LEU A 21 34.27 -33.74 24.83
N LEU A 22 34.44 -33.03 25.94
CA LEU A 22 34.26 -31.58 26.03
C LEU A 22 35.32 -30.93 25.14
N GLY A 23 35.11 -31.00 23.84
CA GLY A 23 35.62 -29.99 22.92
C GLY A 23 34.47 -29.04 22.70
N SER A 24 34.59 -27.81 23.15
CA SER A 24 33.68 -26.72 22.82
C SER A 24 33.61 -26.61 21.29
N CYS A 25 32.64 -27.32 20.71
CA CYS A 25 32.06 -26.97 19.44
C CYS A 25 31.42 -25.61 19.69
N ALA A 26 32.15 -24.53 19.37
CA ALA A 26 31.49 -23.31 18.95
C ALA A 26 30.56 -23.76 17.84
N GLY A 27 29.25 -23.80 18.12
CA GLY A 27 28.27 -24.09 17.09
C GLY A 27 28.60 -23.20 15.91
N ALA A 28 28.71 -23.78 14.71
CA ALA A 28 28.88 -23.00 13.50
C ALA A 28 27.86 -21.86 13.56
N ALA A 29 28.31 -20.62 13.39
CA ALA A 29 27.40 -19.49 13.42
C ALA A 29 26.34 -19.73 12.34
N VAL A 30 25.08 -19.81 12.77
CA VAL A 30 23.91 -20.06 11.90
C VAL A 30 23.74 -18.91 10.91
N TYR A 31 24.20 -17.73 11.30
CA TYR A 31 24.25 -16.50 10.52
C TYR A 31 25.70 -15.99 10.44
N SER A 32 25.93 -14.84 9.80
CA SER A 32 27.21 -14.11 9.76
C SER A 32 27.74 -13.62 11.14
N GLY A 33 27.14 -14.06 12.24
CA GLY A 33 27.54 -13.83 13.62
C GLY A 33 26.37 -13.47 14.52
N GLY A 34 26.66 -13.18 15.78
CA GLY A 34 25.66 -12.80 16.77
C GLY A 34 25.08 -13.95 17.59
N ALA A 35 24.27 -13.61 18.58
CA ALA A 35 23.60 -14.56 19.47
C ALA A 35 22.07 -14.35 19.54
N GLY A 36 21.52 -13.47 18.69
CA GLY A 36 20.08 -13.18 18.64
C GLY A 36 19.55 -12.39 19.84
N THR A 37 20.43 -11.80 20.65
CA THR A 37 20.08 -10.97 21.81
C THR A 37 20.22 -9.49 21.47
N GLU A 38 19.52 -8.60 22.16
CA GLU A 38 19.63 -7.14 21.95
C GLU A 38 21.09 -6.60 21.89
N PRO A 39 22.01 -6.92 22.83
CA PRO A 39 23.40 -6.42 22.75
C PRO A 39 24.28 -7.17 21.73
N ASN A 40 23.77 -8.25 21.14
CA ASN A 40 24.50 -9.10 20.21
C ASN A 40 23.53 -9.75 19.20
N PRO A 41 22.89 -8.94 18.34
CA PRO A 41 21.89 -9.41 17.40
C PRO A 41 22.53 -10.37 16.38
N TYR A 42 21.73 -11.27 15.81
CA TYR A 42 22.16 -12.05 14.66
C TYR A 42 22.47 -11.14 13.48
N ARG A 43 23.60 -11.38 12.81
CA ARG A 43 24.08 -10.55 11.71
C ARG A 43 23.63 -11.16 10.40
N ILE A 44 22.85 -10.41 9.62
CA ILE A 44 22.39 -10.81 8.29
C ILE A 44 23.24 -10.04 7.27
N GLY A 45 24.17 -10.75 6.60
CA GLY A 45 25.11 -10.14 5.66
C GLY A 45 25.12 -10.77 4.27
N SER A 46 24.27 -11.76 4.03
CA SER A 46 24.21 -12.48 2.77
C SER A 46 22.81 -13.03 2.51
N VAL A 47 22.54 -13.37 1.25
CA VAL A 47 21.32 -14.09 0.86
C VAL A 47 21.17 -15.39 1.66
N ALA A 48 22.26 -16.09 1.95
CA ALA A 48 22.23 -17.32 2.75
C ALA A 48 21.79 -17.08 4.20
N ASP A 49 22.20 -15.97 4.82
CA ASP A 49 21.74 -15.57 6.15
C ASP A 49 20.23 -15.27 6.13
N TRP A 50 19.75 -14.57 5.10
CA TRP A 50 18.33 -14.31 4.92
C TRP A 50 17.52 -15.60 4.77
N THR A 51 17.95 -16.51 3.89
CA THR A 51 17.29 -17.82 3.73
C THR A 51 17.26 -18.59 5.04
N THR A 52 18.32 -18.50 5.85
CA THR A 52 18.36 -19.15 7.16
C THR A 52 17.35 -18.54 8.13
N LEU A 53 17.20 -17.22 8.15
CA LEU A 53 16.17 -16.51 8.93
C LEU A 53 14.77 -16.94 8.49
N ALA A 54 14.51 -16.99 7.18
CA ALA A 54 13.19 -17.33 6.63
C ALA A 54 12.71 -18.73 7.02
N ILE A 55 13.61 -19.68 7.30
CA ILE A 55 13.22 -21.05 7.67
C ILE A 55 13.41 -21.38 9.16
N THR A 56 14.17 -20.59 9.90
CA THR A 56 14.49 -20.86 11.32
C THR A 56 13.46 -20.20 12.24
N THR A 57 12.25 -20.76 12.26
CA THR A 57 11.10 -20.20 12.98
C THR A 57 11.32 -19.98 14.49
N ALA A 58 12.22 -20.76 15.10
CA ALA A 58 12.60 -20.60 16.51
C ALA A 58 13.31 -19.26 16.80
N ASP A 59 13.84 -18.59 15.78
CA ASP A 59 14.55 -17.32 15.91
C ASP A 59 13.64 -16.10 15.65
N TRP A 60 12.38 -16.26 15.24
CA TRP A 60 11.49 -15.13 14.90
C TRP A 60 11.06 -14.24 16.07
N ASN A 61 11.57 -14.50 17.28
CA ASN A 61 11.46 -13.63 18.46
C ASN A 61 12.81 -13.05 18.91
N LYS A 62 13.83 -13.13 18.05
CA LYS A 62 15.22 -12.68 18.32
C LYS A 62 15.50 -11.34 17.66
N HIS A 63 16.70 -10.81 17.94
CA HIS A 63 17.19 -9.56 17.36
C HIS A 63 18.11 -9.86 16.17
N PHE A 64 17.90 -9.13 15.08
CA PHE A 64 18.63 -9.21 13.82
C PHE A 64 19.11 -7.82 13.43
N ILE A 65 20.28 -7.77 12.79
CA ILE A 65 20.84 -6.55 12.22
C ILE A 65 21.43 -6.83 10.83
N LEU A 66 21.12 -5.98 9.85
CA LEU A 66 21.85 -5.99 8.58
C LEU A 66 23.26 -5.44 8.78
N VAL A 67 24.24 -6.05 8.11
CA VAL A 67 25.65 -5.60 8.18
C VAL A 67 26.21 -5.13 6.84
N ASN A 68 25.41 -5.25 5.78
CA ASN A 68 25.64 -4.74 4.44
C ASN A 68 24.32 -4.78 3.66
N ASN A 69 24.26 -4.05 2.55
CA ASN A 69 23.19 -4.24 1.57
C ASN A 69 23.25 -5.68 1.02
N ILE A 70 22.09 -6.28 0.78
CA ILE A 70 21.96 -7.63 0.23
C ILE A 70 21.14 -7.53 -1.06
N ASP A 71 21.68 -8.11 -2.12
CA ASP A 71 21.04 -8.16 -3.42
C ASP A 71 20.60 -9.61 -3.70
N PHE A 72 19.30 -9.80 -3.96
CA PHE A 72 18.72 -11.10 -4.30
C PHE A 72 18.77 -11.41 -5.79
N ALA A 73 19.18 -10.45 -6.63
CA ALA A 73 19.30 -10.59 -8.07
C ALA A 73 18.01 -11.12 -8.74
N SER A 74 16.85 -10.69 -8.24
CA SER A 74 15.52 -11.12 -8.67
C SER A 74 15.29 -12.63 -8.56
N VAL A 75 16.05 -13.32 -7.70
CA VAL A 75 15.75 -14.70 -7.30
C VAL A 75 14.59 -14.66 -6.33
N GLU A 76 13.67 -15.62 -6.46
CA GLU A 76 12.49 -15.74 -5.60
C GLU A 76 12.91 -15.83 -4.12
N VAL A 77 12.39 -14.90 -3.32
CA VAL A 77 12.68 -14.75 -1.90
C VAL A 77 11.61 -15.45 -1.09
N THR A 78 12.02 -16.30 -0.15
CA THR A 78 11.10 -16.85 0.86
C THR A 78 10.79 -15.78 1.92
N PRO A 79 9.51 -15.44 2.14
CA PRO A 79 9.10 -14.52 3.19
C PRO A 79 9.41 -15.01 4.61
N VAL A 80 9.47 -14.08 5.56
CA VAL A 80 9.63 -14.36 6.99
C VAL A 80 8.27 -14.31 7.70
N GLY A 81 7.98 -15.29 8.56
CA GLY A 81 6.73 -15.32 9.31
C GLY A 81 5.62 -16.08 8.57
N THR A 82 4.60 -16.47 9.33
CA THR A 82 3.31 -16.94 8.80
C THR A 82 2.19 -16.31 9.63
N PHE A 83 0.94 -16.46 9.18
CA PHE A 83 -0.22 -15.99 9.96
C PHE A 83 -0.26 -16.60 11.38
N ASP A 84 -0.05 -17.92 11.49
CA ASP A 84 -0.08 -18.63 12.78
C ASP A 84 1.17 -18.38 13.64
N LEU A 85 2.29 -18.02 13.00
CA LEU A 85 3.57 -17.79 13.66
C LEU A 85 4.19 -16.48 13.16
N PRO A 86 3.72 -15.33 13.66
CA PRO A 86 4.20 -14.03 13.22
C PRO A 86 5.62 -13.77 13.73
N PHE A 87 6.34 -12.90 13.02
CA PHE A 87 7.60 -12.34 13.51
C PHE A 87 7.31 -11.41 14.70
N LYS A 88 7.98 -11.66 15.83
CA LYS A 88 7.88 -10.88 17.08
C LYS A 88 9.24 -10.40 17.58
N GLY A 89 10.26 -10.54 16.74
CA GLY A 89 11.63 -10.12 17.03
C GLY A 89 11.88 -8.66 16.64
N VAL A 90 13.14 -8.28 16.61
CA VAL A 90 13.58 -6.97 16.10
C VAL A 90 14.40 -7.22 14.85
N PHE A 91 14.03 -6.61 13.73
CA PHE A 91 14.82 -6.57 12.51
C PHE A 91 15.30 -5.13 12.28
N ASP A 92 16.57 -4.90 12.51
CA ASP A 92 17.23 -3.60 12.33
C ASP A 92 17.97 -3.59 10.99
N GLY A 93 17.48 -2.80 10.04
CA GLY A 93 18.14 -2.61 8.75
C GLY A 93 19.44 -1.81 8.88
N ASN A 94 19.67 -1.09 9.98
CA ASN A 94 20.90 -0.33 10.24
C ASN A 94 21.30 0.59 9.06
N GLY A 95 20.31 1.13 8.34
CA GLY A 95 20.50 1.97 7.15
C GLY A 95 20.87 1.22 5.87
N HIS A 96 20.83 -0.13 5.88
CA HIS A 96 21.08 -0.96 4.71
C HIS A 96 19.79 -1.35 3.97
N ALA A 97 19.98 -1.76 2.72
CA ALA A 97 18.89 -2.15 1.82
C ALA A 97 18.93 -3.63 1.41
N LEU A 98 17.75 -4.20 1.23
CA LEU A 98 17.48 -5.47 0.56
C LEU A 98 17.00 -5.16 -0.86
N ARG A 99 17.67 -5.70 -1.89
CA ARG A 99 17.49 -5.28 -3.28
C ARG A 99 17.00 -6.40 -4.19
N SER A 100 16.25 -6.03 -5.22
CA SER A 100 15.78 -6.91 -6.30
C SER A 100 15.02 -8.12 -5.73
N VAL A 101 14.06 -7.83 -4.87
CA VAL A 101 13.24 -8.82 -4.14
C VAL A 101 12.09 -9.28 -5.03
N LEU A 102 12.09 -10.55 -5.40
CA LEU A 102 10.98 -11.18 -6.13
C LEU A 102 10.18 -12.08 -5.19
N ILE A 103 8.86 -11.85 -5.06
CA ILE A 103 7.93 -12.71 -4.33
C ILE A 103 6.70 -12.91 -5.21
N ASN A 104 6.40 -14.14 -5.63
CA ASN A 104 5.29 -14.42 -6.54
C ASN A 104 4.42 -15.57 -6.03
N PHE A 105 3.46 -15.25 -5.16
CA PHE A 105 2.52 -16.20 -4.57
C PHE A 105 1.05 -15.74 -4.75
N PRO A 106 0.53 -15.69 -5.99
CA PRO A 106 -0.79 -15.10 -6.31
C PRO A 106 -1.97 -15.77 -5.61
N GLU A 107 -1.80 -17.01 -5.14
CA GLU A 107 -2.83 -17.78 -4.43
C GLU A 107 -2.65 -17.74 -2.89
N THR A 108 -1.67 -16.99 -2.38
CA THR A 108 -1.34 -16.96 -0.95
C THR A 108 -1.68 -15.62 -0.33
N GLU A 109 -2.31 -15.64 0.84
CA GLU A 109 -2.64 -14.46 1.63
C GLU A 109 -1.48 -14.07 2.57
N TYR A 110 -1.52 -12.83 3.08
CA TYR A 110 -0.55 -12.27 4.02
C TYR A 110 0.87 -12.19 3.43
N ILE A 111 0.97 -11.75 2.19
CA ILE A 111 2.25 -11.68 1.48
C ILE A 111 2.94 -10.35 1.72
N GLY A 112 4.21 -10.44 2.09
CA GLY A 112 5.19 -9.37 2.09
C GLY A 112 6.55 -9.97 2.44
N LEU A 113 7.59 -9.15 2.49
CA LEU A 113 8.91 -9.65 2.91
C LEU A 113 8.83 -10.31 4.30
N PHE A 114 7.99 -9.74 5.18
CA PHE A 114 7.46 -10.38 6.37
C PHE A 114 5.97 -10.65 6.18
N CYS A 115 5.53 -11.91 6.26
CA CYS A 115 4.12 -12.24 6.09
C CYS A 115 3.26 -11.59 7.17
N THR A 116 3.71 -11.70 8.42
CA THR A 116 2.96 -11.22 9.58
C THR A 116 3.91 -10.68 10.65
N LEU A 117 3.69 -9.43 11.05
CA LEU A 117 4.37 -8.80 12.18
C LEU A 117 3.41 -8.84 13.38
N GLY A 118 3.82 -9.47 14.48
CA GLY A 118 2.99 -9.64 15.67
C GLY A 118 3.32 -8.63 16.77
N VAL A 119 2.51 -8.62 17.82
CA VAL A 119 2.76 -7.81 19.04
C VAL A 119 4.20 -7.96 19.54
N GLY A 120 4.88 -6.83 19.70
CA GLY A 120 6.28 -6.74 20.12
C GLY A 120 7.30 -6.89 18.99
N GLY A 121 6.87 -7.24 17.79
CA GLY A 121 7.69 -7.24 16.60
C GLY A 121 8.06 -5.82 16.17
N VAL A 122 9.32 -5.62 15.77
CA VAL A 122 9.84 -4.33 15.32
C VAL A 122 10.62 -4.52 14.02
N ILE A 123 10.32 -3.71 13.01
CA ILE A 123 11.14 -3.56 11.81
C ILE A 123 11.54 -2.08 11.73
N LYS A 124 12.84 -1.81 11.64
CA LYS A 124 13.33 -0.44 11.61
C LYS A 124 14.54 -0.22 10.72
N ASP A 125 14.72 1.02 10.27
CA ASP A 125 15.93 1.49 9.57
C ASP A 125 16.27 0.65 8.31
N LEU A 126 15.24 0.17 7.59
CA LEU A 126 15.36 -0.81 6.50
C LEU A 126 14.86 -0.25 5.17
N GLY A 127 15.71 -0.35 4.14
CA GLY A 127 15.29 -0.19 2.74
C GLY A 127 14.96 -1.53 2.08
N VAL A 128 13.88 -1.57 1.29
CA VAL A 128 13.58 -2.68 0.40
C VAL A 128 13.40 -2.13 -1.02
N GLU A 129 14.41 -2.29 -1.85
CA GLU A 129 14.49 -1.66 -3.16
C GLU A 129 14.17 -2.66 -4.28
N ASP A 130 13.52 -2.17 -5.34
CA ASP A 130 13.26 -2.94 -6.57
C ASP A 130 12.50 -4.24 -6.28
N VAL A 131 11.37 -4.11 -5.57
CA VAL A 131 10.50 -5.26 -5.30
C VAL A 131 9.60 -5.57 -6.50
N ASP A 132 9.33 -6.85 -6.73
CA ASP A 132 8.23 -7.34 -7.57
C ASP A 132 7.46 -8.37 -6.74
N ILE A 133 6.37 -7.91 -6.12
CA ILE A 133 5.62 -8.69 -5.13
C ILE A 133 4.19 -8.90 -5.64
N THR A 134 3.83 -10.17 -5.83
CA THR A 134 2.48 -10.61 -6.15
C THR A 134 1.96 -11.54 -5.05
N GLY A 135 0.77 -11.23 -4.51
CA GLY A 135 0.06 -12.05 -3.53
C GLY A 135 -1.45 -12.03 -3.74
N ASN A 136 -2.21 -12.78 -2.92
CA ASN A 136 -3.68 -12.82 -3.00
C ASN A 136 -4.36 -11.68 -2.22
N LYS A 137 -4.45 -11.81 -0.89
CA LYS A 137 -5.01 -10.80 0.03
C LYS A 137 -3.99 -10.40 1.08
N HIS A 138 -4.12 -9.18 1.61
CA HIS A 138 -3.20 -8.63 2.61
C HIS A 138 -1.76 -8.61 2.10
N VAL A 139 -1.56 -7.92 0.97
CA VAL A 139 -0.27 -7.84 0.28
C VAL A 139 0.40 -6.52 0.64
N GLY A 140 1.62 -6.59 1.16
CA GLY A 140 2.45 -5.45 1.49
C GLY A 140 3.87 -5.62 0.94
N GLY A 141 4.53 -4.54 0.54
CA GLY A 141 5.92 -4.64 0.09
C GLY A 141 6.87 -5.08 1.21
N LEU A 142 6.62 -4.63 2.44
CA LEU A 142 7.39 -5.02 3.62
C LEU A 142 6.61 -6.00 4.51
N VAL A 143 5.35 -5.71 4.83
CA VAL A 143 4.54 -6.54 5.74
C VAL A 143 3.17 -6.85 5.16
N GLY A 144 2.80 -8.12 5.05
CA GLY A 144 1.44 -8.50 4.64
C GLY A 144 0.39 -8.06 5.68
N TYR A 145 0.56 -8.50 6.93
CA TYR A 145 -0.32 -8.16 8.05
C TYR A 145 0.47 -7.70 9.29
N ASN A 146 0.20 -6.48 9.76
CA ASN A 146 0.75 -5.96 11.01
C ASN A 146 -0.28 -6.08 12.14
N GLY A 147 -0.12 -7.08 13.01
CA GLY A 147 -0.98 -7.37 14.15
C GLY A 147 -0.44 -6.85 15.48
N GLY A 148 -0.14 -5.55 15.54
CA GLY A 148 0.35 -4.87 16.74
C GLY A 148 1.87 -4.72 16.86
N GLY A 149 2.59 -4.82 15.75
CA GLY A 149 4.02 -4.51 15.67
C GLY A 149 4.30 -3.05 15.27
N MET A 150 5.58 -2.68 15.37
CA MET A 150 6.08 -1.34 15.03
C MET A 150 6.95 -1.40 13.77
N ILE A 151 6.64 -0.54 12.79
CA ILE A 151 7.43 -0.35 11.57
C ILE A 151 7.86 1.11 11.56
N THR A 152 9.17 1.38 11.62
CA THR A 152 9.66 2.76 11.69
C THR A 152 10.87 3.01 10.80
N SER A 153 10.95 4.18 10.16
CA SER A 153 12.10 4.56 9.33
C SER A 153 12.43 3.55 8.23
N CYS A 154 11.40 3.00 7.59
CA CYS A 154 11.51 1.99 6.54
C CYS A 154 11.01 2.53 5.19
N TYR A 155 11.51 1.96 4.10
CA TYR A 155 10.99 2.29 2.78
C TYR A 155 10.95 1.14 1.79
N VAL A 156 10.05 1.25 0.81
CA VAL A 156 9.90 0.27 -0.26
C VAL A 156 9.77 0.93 -1.63
N THR A 157 10.49 0.44 -2.63
CA THR A 157 10.36 0.83 -4.05
C THR A 157 10.14 -0.41 -4.93
N GLY A 158 9.55 -0.24 -6.10
CA GLY A 158 9.24 -1.34 -7.04
C GLY A 158 7.75 -1.45 -7.34
N ALA A 159 7.23 -2.68 -7.41
CA ALA A 159 5.83 -2.98 -7.72
C ALA A 159 5.22 -3.97 -6.72
N VAL A 160 3.99 -3.67 -6.28
CA VAL A 160 3.20 -4.55 -5.39
C VAL A 160 1.83 -4.77 -6.00
N LYS A 161 1.44 -6.05 -6.15
CA LYS A 161 0.21 -6.47 -6.82
C LYS A 161 -0.57 -7.46 -5.98
N GLY A 162 -1.88 -7.21 -5.91
CA GLY A 162 -2.85 -8.19 -5.42
C GLY A 162 -3.58 -8.83 -6.59
N GLU A 163 -3.46 -10.15 -6.72
CA GLU A 163 -4.12 -10.95 -7.74
C GLU A 163 -5.07 -11.94 -7.09
N THR A 164 -6.34 -11.94 -7.49
CA THR A 164 -7.28 -12.97 -7.04
C THR A 164 -8.28 -13.32 -8.13
N ALA A 165 -8.69 -14.58 -8.17
CA ALA A 165 -9.82 -15.03 -8.96
C ALA A 165 -11.15 -14.94 -8.19
N GLU A 166 -11.12 -14.64 -6.88
CA GLU A 166 -12.27 -14.67 -6.00
C GLU A 166 -12.81 -13.28 -5.67
N ILE A 167 -14.13 -13.18 -5.52
CA ILE A 167 -14.76 -11.95 -5.01
C ILE A 167 -14.51 -11.90 -3.50
N GLY A 168 -13.79 -10.88 -3.03
CA GLY A 168 -13.52 -10.67 -1.61
C GLY A 168 -12.86 -9.33 -1.34
N ILE A 169 -12.65 -9.03 -0.06
CA ILE A 169 -11.92 -7.83 0.37
C ILE A 169 -10.43 -8.08 0.18
N ILE A 170 -9.80 -7.30 -0.70
CA ILE A 170 -8.36 -7.37 -0.93
C ILE A 170 -7.72 -6.11 -0.35
N ASN A 171 -6.68 -6.30 0.45
CA ASN A 171 -5.95 -5.20 1.07
C ASN A 171 -4.54 -5.19 0.49
N ILE A 172 -4.18 -4.11 -0.19
CA ILE A 172 -2.90 -3.98 -0.88
C ILE A 172 -2.27 -2.66 -0.47
N GLY A 173 -1.04 -2.72 0.05
CA GLY A 173 -0.24 -1.54 0.38
C GLY A 173 1.16 -1.64 -0.19
N GLY A 174 1.76 -0.53 -0.60
CA GLY A 174 3.17 -0.52 -1.01
C GLY A 174 4.11 -0.89 0.14
N LEU A 175 3.74 -0.58 1.39
CA LEU A 175 4.49 -0.97 2.59
C LEU A 175 3.77 -2.08 3.37
N VAL A 176 2.49 -1.88 3.72
CA VAL A 176 1.72 -2.80 4.57
C VAL A 176 0.37 -3.15 3.95
N GLY A 177 0.03 -4.43 3.83
CA GLY A 177 -1.28 -4.83 3.34
C GLY A 177 -2.40 -4.46 4.31
N TYR A 178 -2.31 -4.92 5.56
CA TYR A 178 -3.33 -4.70 6.59
C TYR A 178 -2.70 -4.38 7.94
N ASN A 179 -3.04 -3.22 8.51
CA ASN A 179 -2.59 -2.77 9.82
C ASN A 179 -3.70 -2.91 10.86
N ASN A 180 -3.46 -3.70 11.90
CA ASN A 180 -4.39 -3.96 12.99
C ASN A 180 -3.67 -3.80 14.33
N ASP A 181 -3.97 -2.69 15.03
CA ASP A 181 -3.32 -2.26 16.26
C ASP A 181 -1.81 -1.96 16.12
N GLY A 182 -1.27 -1.97 14.90
CA GLY A 182 0.14 -1.68 14.62
C GLY A 182 0.45 -0.19 14.49
N GLU A 183 1.73 0.15 14.64
CA GLU A 183 2.27 1.50 14.50
C GLU A 183 3.18 1.57 13.28
N ILE A 184 2.92 2.54 12.40
CA ILE A 184 3.73 2.83 11.21
C ILE A 184 4.18 4.28 11.30
N GLU A 185 5.49 4.51 11.39
CA GLU A 185 6.04 5.83 11.66
C GLU A 185 7.24 6.14 10.76
N SER A 186 7.32 7.36 10.22
CA SER A 186 8.50 7.81 9.46
C SER A 186 8.86 6.90 8.28
N CYS A 187 7.86 6.30 7.64
CA CYS A 187 8.06 5.36 6.54
C CYS A 187 7.65 5.96 5.19
N HIS A 188 8.19 5.43 4.10
CA HIS A 188 7.81 5.90 2.77
C HIS A 188 7.79 4.83 1.71
N THR A 189 7.15 5.14 0.59
CA THR A 189 7.10 4.23 -0.55
C THR A 189 7.01 4.96 -1.87
N ALA A 190 7.70 4.43 -2.87
CA ALA A 190 7.59 4.80 -4.27
C ALA A 190 7.08 3.63 -5.13
N CYS A 191 6.36 2.68 -4.52
CA CYS A 191 5.87 1.51 -5.22
C CYS A 191 4.74 1.84 -6.20
N ALA A 192 4.77 1.27 -7.39
CA ALA A 192 3.58 1.11 -8.20
C ALA A 192 2.67 0.05 -7.54
N VAL A 193 1.51 0.45 -7.04
CA VAL A 193 0.58 -0.45 -6.34
C VAL A 193 -0.66 -0.67 -7.21
N ALA A 194 -0.96 -1.94 -7.50
CA ALA A 194 -2.10 -2.30 -8.33
C ALA A 194 -2.92 -3.44 -7.73
N GLY A 195 -4.26 -3.34 -7.83
CA GLY A 195 -5.19 -4.44 -7.57
C GLY A 195 -6.02 -4.75 -8.80
N ASP A 196 -5.90 -5.96 -9.33
CA ASP A 196 -6.37 -6.29 -10.69
C ASP A 196 -7.89 -6.47 -10.79
N PHE A 197 -8.53 -7.06 -9.77
CA PHE A 197 -9.98 -7.34 -9.74
C PHE A 197 -10.48 -7.40 -8.29
N GLY A 198 -11.77 -7.14 -8.03
CA GLY A 198 -12.39 -7.30 -6.70
C GLY A 198 -12.73 -6.00 -5.95
N SER A 199 -13.27 -6.12 -4.73
CA SER A 199 -13.52 -4.98 -3.82
C SER A 199 -12.21 -4.63 -3.11
N ASN A 200 -11.34 -3.90 -3.81
CA ASN A 200 -9.97 -3.69 -3.38
C ASN A 200 -9.85 -2.42 -2.54
N TYR A 201 -9.28 -2.57 -1.35
CA TYR A 201 -8.78 -1.50 -0.49
C TYR A 201 -7.30 -1.34 -0.79
N VAL A 202 -7.00 -0.40 -1.69
CA VAL A 202 -5.65 -0.18 -2.21
C VAL A 202 -5.11 1.13 -1.68
N GLY A 203 -3.99 1.06 -0.96
CA GLY A 203 -3.25 2.22 -0.50
C GLY A 203 -1.86 2.25 -1.10
N GLY A 204 -1.33 3.43 -1.42
CA GLY A 204 0.08 3.53 -1.80
C GLY A 204 1.00 3.05 -0.68
N LEU A 205 0.68 3.37 0.59
CA LEU A 205 1.43 2.90 1.77
C LEU A 205 0.74 1.71 2.46
N VAL A 206 -0.54 1.84 2.80
CA VAL A 206 -1.28 0.86 3.59
C VAL A 206 -2.62 0.51 2.94
N GLY A 207 -2.92 -0.76 2.70
CA GLY A 207 -4.22 -1.15 2.14
C GLY A 207 -5.37 -0.75 3.09
N THR A 208 -5.34 -1.30 4.31
CA THR A 208 -6.34 -0.99 5.34
C THR A 208 -5.72 -0.76 6.70
N ILE A 209 -6.27 0.22 7.43
CA ILE A 209 -6.05 0.39 8.86
C ILE A 209 -7.33 -0.01 9.59
N ALA A 210 -7.33 -1.18 10.21
CA ALA A 210 -8.40 -1.61 11.09
C ALA A 210 -8.41 -0.77 12.37
N LYS A 211 -7.22 -0.65 12.97
CA LYS A 211 -6.91 0.16 14.15
C LYS A 211 -5.40 0.39 14.19
N GLY A 212 -4.93 1.40 14.92
CA GLY A 212 -3.50 1.75 15.03
C GLY A 212 -3.18 3.11 14.43
N THR A 213 -1.90 3.37 14.16
CA THR A 213 -1.40 4.68 13.74
C THR A 213 -0.57 4.60 12.47
N VAL A 214 -0.72 5.62 11.63
CA VAL A 214 0.18 5.91 10.52
C VAL A 214 0.59 7.38 10.66
N SER A 215 1.88 7.63 10.87
CA SER A 215 2.37 8.98 11.13
C SER A 215 3.68 9.28 10.45
N TRP A 216 3.87 10.54 10.03
CA TRP A 216 5.13 10.99 9.42
C TRP A 216 5.50 10.21 8.15
N CYS A 217 4.51 9.74 7.40
CA CYS A 217 4.73 8.89 6.24
C CYS A 217 4.44 9.61 4.92
N TYR A 218 5.07 9.17 3.83
CA TYR A 218 4.73 9.66 2.50
C TYR A 218 4.68 8.56 1.43
N ALA A 219 3.86 8.78 0.39
CA ALA A 219 3.78 7.90 -0.76
C ALA A 219 3.93 8.70 -2.07
N ALA A 220 4.85 8.25 -2.92
CA ALA A 220 5.17 8.88 -4.21
C ALA A 220 4.83 7.99 -5.42
N GLY A 221 4.57 6.71 -5.19
CA GLY A 221 4.26 5.77 -6.26
C GLY A 221 2.83 5.89 -6.80
N THR A 222 2.60 5.37 -8.00
CA THR A 222 1.27 5.36 -8.63
C THR A 222 0.40 4.28 -8.02
N VAL A 223 -0.86 4.62 -7.70
CA VAL A 223 -1.82 3.67 -7.12
C VAL A 223 -3.00 3.44 -8.06
N GLN A 224 -3.33 2.18 -8.32
CA GLN A 224 -4.46 1.78 -9.15
C GLN A 224 -5.30 0.71 -8.45
N GLY A 225 -6.63 0.90 -8.41
CA GLY A 225 -7.56 -0.08 -7.85
C GLY A 225 -8.99 0.10 -8.35
N THR A 226 -9.96 -0.57 -7.71
CA THR A 226 -11.33 -0.66 -8.24
C THR A 226 -12.39 -0.14 -7.26
N HIS A 227 -12.18 -0.26 -5.94
CA HIS A 227 -13.20 0.05 -4.94
C HIS A 227 -12.82 1.26 -4.08
N GLU A 228 -11.97 1.07 -3.06
CA GLU A 228 -11.55 2.16 -2.18
C GLU A 228 -10.06 2.34 -2.34
N VAL A 229 -9.69 3.42 -3.01
CA VAL A 229 -8.32 3.66 -3.43
C VAL A 229 -7.85 4.96 -2.82
N GLY A 230 -6.77 4.89 -2.04
CA GLY A 230 -6.10 6.06 -1.48
C GLY A 230 -4.64 6.10 -1.91
N GLY A 231 -4.13 7.30 -2.22
CA GLY A 231 -2.70 7.44 -2.49
C GLY A 231 -1.81 7.05 -1.31
N LEU A 232 -2.32 7.16 -0.07
CA LEU A 232 -1.66 6.66 1.14
C LEU A 232 -2.37 5.42 1.70
N VAL A 233 -3.69 5.51 1.94
CA VAL A 233 -4.48 4.48 2.62
C VAL A 233 -5.77 4.17 1.88
N GLY A 234 -6.05 2.91 1.56
CA GLY A 234 -7.32 2.52 0.93
C GLY A 234 -8.52 2.76 1.85
N HIS A 235 -8.56 2.04 2.97
CA HIS A 235 -9.64 2.09 3.95
C HIS A 235 -9.12 2.36 5.38
N ASN A 236 -9.62 3.43 6.00
CA ASN A 236 -9.36 3.74 7.41
C ASN A 236 -10.60 3.48 8.27
N ASN A 237 -10.56 2.44 9.10
CA ASN A 237 -11.71 2.06 9.94
C ASN A 237 -11.71 2.82 11.28
N GLU A 238 -10.72 2.55 12.13
CA GLU A 238 -10.56 3.15 13.46
C GLU A 238 -9.14 3.70 13.67
N GLY A 239 -8.41 3.89 12.56
CA GLY A 239 -7.03 4.34 12.57
C GLY A 239 -6.87 5.85 12.70
N THR A 240 -5.69 6.25 13.18
CA THR A 240 -5.24 7.65 13.16
C THR A 240 -4.15 7.82 12.11
N ILE A 241 -4.41 8.69 11.14
CA ILE A 241 -3.46 9.08 10.09
C ILE A 241 -3.04 10.52 10.39
N THR A 242 -1.75 10.79 10.59
CA THR A 242 -1.29 12.13 10.97
C THR A 242 0.03 12.54 10.36
N SER A 243 0.17 13.78 9.92
CA SER A 243 1.44 14.29 9.36
C SER A 243 1.93 13.48 8.17
N CYS A 244 1.03 13.13 7.24
CA CYS A 244 1.35 12.30 6.08
C CYS A 244 1.05 13.02 4.75
N CYS A 245 1.78 12.67 3.69
CA CYS A 245 1.60 13.28 2.38
C CYS A 245 1.66 12.31 1.21
N VAL A 246 1.09 12.73 0.08
CA VAL A 246 1.10 11.98 -1.18
C VAL A 246 1.42 12.89 -2.35
N THR A 247 2.40 12.48 -3.15
CA THR A 247 2.77 13.13 -4.41
C THR A 247 2.41 12.26 -5.63
N GLY A 248 2.27 10.95 -5.44
CA GLY A 248 1.91 10.00 -6.50
C GLY A 248 0.45 10.12 -6.96
N SER A 249 0.20 9.81 -8.24
CA SER A 249 -1.16 9.81 -8.79
C SER A 249 -1.99 8.61 -8.29
N THR A 250 -3.27 8.84 -8.05
CA THR A 250 -4.21 7.81 -7.58
C THR A 250 -5.35 7.64 -8.58
N GLY A 251 -5.55 6.42 -9.07
CA GLY A 251 -6.66 6.07 -9.95
C GLY A 251 -7.50 4.92 -9.40
N GLY A 252 -8.81 4.98 -9.64
CA GLY A 252 -9.68 3.85 -9.33
C GLY A 252 -11.09 4.00 -9.89
N ALA A 253 -12.03 3.15 -9.49
CA ALA A 253 -13.39 3.17 -10.06
C ALA A 253 -14.50 3.64 -9.10
N THR A 254 -14.47 3.34 -7.80
CA THR A 254 -15.64 3.61 -6.92
C THR A 254 -15.45 4.82 -5.99
N SER A 255 -14.55 4.73 -5.01
CA SER A 255 -14.22 5.80 -4.07
C SER A 255 -12.71 6.03 -4.09
N VAL A 256 -12.29 7.15 -4.66
CA VAL A 256 -10.88 7.46 -4.86
C VAL A 256 -10.54 8.75 -4.10
N GLY A 257 -9.52 8.69 -3.25
CA GLY A 257 -8.97 9.84 -2.55
C GLY A 257 -7.49 10.00 -2.81
N GLY A 258 -7.00 11.23 -2.98
CA GLY A 258 -5.55 11.46 -3.14
C GLY A 258 -4.73 10.99 -1.94
N LEU A 259 -5.29 11.00 -0.72
CA LEU A 259 -4.69 10.44 0.49
C LEU A 259 -5.41 9.18 0.96
N VAL A 260 -6.74 9.25 1.13
CA VAL A 260 -7.54 8.15 1.71
C VAL A 260 -8.78 7.84 0.86
N GLY A 261 -8.97 6.58 0.48
CA GLY A 261 -10.16 6.16 -0.28
C GLY A 261 -11.45 6.31 0.52
N TYR A 262 -11.50 5.72 1.72
CA TYR A 262 -12.63 5.79 2.64
C TYR A 262 -12.17 5.98 4.09
N ASN A 263 -12.72 6.98 4.77
CA ASN A 263 -12.49 7.24 6.20
C ASN A 263 -13.77 6.97 7.00
N ASN A 264 -13.80 5.89 7.78
CA ASN A 264 -14.98 5.48 8.54
C ASN A 264 -15.23 6.39 9.75
N ASN A 265 -16.37 6.20 10.43
CA ASN A 265 -16.85 7.04 11.53
C ASN A 265 -15.88 7.22 12.70
N MET A 266 -15.03 6.22 12.99
CA MET A 266 -14.02 6.27 14.03
C MET A 266 -12.62 6.61 13.52
N GLY A 267 -12.46 6.76 12.21
CA GLY A 267 -11.21 7.16 11.57
C GLY A 267 -10.91 8.65 11.76
N ALA A 268 -9.66 8.95 12.04
CA ALA A 268 -9.17 10.32 12.19
C ALA A 268 -8.01 10.60 11.23
N ILE A 269 -8.13 11.68 10.46
CA ILE A 269 -7.11 12.17 9.56
C ILE A 269 -6.77 13.61 9.97
N SER A 270 -5.49 13.91 10.20
CA SER A 270 -5.09 15.28 10.52
C SER A 270 -3.70 15.65 10.07
N ARG A 271 -3.48 16.92 9.70
CA ARG A 271 -2.18 17.40 9.23
C ARG A 271 -1.67 16.60 8.03
N CYS A 272 -2.54 16.33 7.07
CA CYS A 272 -2.16 15.58 5.88
C CYS A 272 -2.44 16.36 4.61
N TYR A 273 -1.72 16.04 3.54
CA TYR A 273 -1.97 16.64 2.23
C TYR A 273 -1.77 15.69 1.05
N ALA A 274 -2.39 16.04 -0.08
CA ALA A 274 -2.21 15.32 -1.34
C ALA A 274 -2.02 16.30 -2.51
N GLU A 275 -0.99 16.04 -3.31
CA GLU A 275 -0.60 16.82 -4.49
C GLU A 275 -0.75 16.03 -5.78
N GLY A 276 -0.72 14.70 -5.70
CA GLY A 276 -0.90 13.83 -6.85
C GLY A 276 -2.31 13.94 -7.46
N ALA A 277 -2.40 13.78 -8.78
CA ALA A 277 -3.67 13.78 -9.49
C ALA A 277 -4.55 12.58 -9.06
N VAL A 278 -5.86 12.82 -9.00
CA VAL A 278 -6.89 11.84 -8.64
C VAL A 278 -7.81 11.61 -9.83
N SER A 279 -8.00 10.36 -10.23
CA SER A 279 -8.91 9.99 -11.33
C SER A 279 -9.81 8.82 -10.94
N ALA A 280 -11.09 9.08 -10.70
CA ALA A 280 -12.10 8.05 -10.51
C ALA A 280 -12.84 7.76 -11.82
N GLY A 281 -12.75 6.53 -12.32
CA GLY A 281 -13.52 6.00 -13.44
C GLY A 281 -15.02 5.79 -13.14
N GLY A 282 -15.46 6.08 -11.92
CA GLY A 282 -16.86 5.97 -11.49
C GLY A 282 -17.22 7.00 -10.41
N SER A 283 -17.86 6.57 -9.33
CA SER A 283 -18.76 7.45 -8.55
C SER A 283 -18.09 8.60 -7.77
N ILE A 284 -17.18 8.33 -6.84
CA ILE A 284 -16.77 9.30 -5.81
C ILE A 284 -15.28 9.61 -5.95
N ALA A 285 -14.94 10.90 -6.05
CA ALA A 285 -13.56 11.37 -6.10
C ALA A 285 -13.34 12.56 -5.16
N GLY A 286 -12.32 12.47 -4.32
CA GLY A 286 -11.86 13.58 -3.49
C GLY A 286 -10.38 13.84 -3.66
N GLY A 287 -9.99 15.10 -3.80
CA GLY A 287 -8.56 15.44 -3.90
C GLY A 287 -7.73 14.97 -2.70
N LEU A 288 -8.33 14.84 -1.51
CA LEU A 288 -7.72 14.21 -0.34
C LEU A 288 -8.43 12.92 0.08
N VAL A 289 -9.75 12.97 0.27
CA VAL A 289 -10.53 11.84 0.79
C VAL A 289 -11.70 11.54 -0.14
N GLY A 290 -11.81 10.30 -0.62
CA GLY A 290 -12.95 9.90 -1.46
C GLY A 290 -14.26 10.05 -0.68
N GLN A 291 -14.44 9.23 0.35
CA GLN A 291 -15.60 9.29 1.25
C GLN A 291 -15.20 9.46 2.71
N ASN A 292 -15.87 10.37 3.42
CA ASN A 292 -15.60 10.68 4.81
C ASN A 292 -16.85 10.52 5.70
N LYS A 293 -16.74 9.65 6.71
CA LYS A 293 -17.68 9.54 7.85
C LYS A 293 -17.03 9.93 9.18
N GLY A 294 -15.69 9.99 9.22
CA GLY A 294 -14.91 10.30 10.40
C GLY A 294 -14.53 11.77 10.52
N ARG A 295 -13.36 12.01 11.12
CA ARG A 295 -12.82 13.36 11.35
C ARG A 295 -11.68 13.69 10.40
N LEU A 296 -11.80 14.83 9.74
CA LEU A 296 -10.77 15.44 8.90
C LEU A 296 -10.44 16.84 9.43
N THR A 297 -9.19 17.06 9.82
CA THR A 297 -8.76 18.32 10.46
C THR A 297 -7.39 18.78 9.99
N SER A 298 -7.28 20.04 9.59
CA SER A 298 -6.00 20.64 9.19
C SER A 298 -5.34 19.90 8.02
N CYS A 299 -6.06 19.76 6.90
CA CYS A 299 -5.57 19.05 5.72
C CYS A 299 -5.74 19.87 4.45
N TYR A 300 -4.99 19.54 3.39
CA TYR A 300 -5.18 20.21 2.10
C TYR A 300 -4.96 19.33 0.88
N ALA A 301 -5.57 19.70 -0.24
CA ALA A 301 -5.39 19.01 -1.52
C ALA A 301 -5.12 19.99 -2.66
N ARG A 302 -4.15 19.64 -3.51
CA ARG A 302 -3.72 20.46 -4.65
C ARG A 302 -3.81 19.73 -6.00
N GLY A 303 -3.81 18.40 -5.97
CA GLY A 303 -3.88 17.59 -7.17
C GLY A 303 -5.17 17.82 -7.96
N ALA A 304 -5.06 17.79 -9.30
CA ALA A 304 -6.23 17.78 -10.17
C ALA A 304 -7.10 16.56 -9.86
N THR A 305 -8.40 16.75 -9.70
CA THR A 305 -9.34 15.70 -9.29
C THR A 305 -10.41 15.52 -10.36
N SER A 306 -10.59 14.29 -10.84
CA SER A 306 -11.69 13.90 -11.73
C SER A 306 -12.46 12.68 -11.24
N GLY A 307 -13.74 12.64 -11.58
CA GLY A 307 -14.70 11.59 -11.20
C GLY A 307 -16.00 11.71 -11.99
N TYR A 308 -17.05 10.98 -11.60
CA TYR A 308 -18.36 11.05 -12.27
C TYR A 308 -19.54 11.55 -11.41
N ASN A 309 -19.75 11.08 -10.17
CA ASN A 309 -20.97 11.40 -9.42
C ASN A 309 -20.77 12.45 -8.33
N ASP A 310 -19.88 12.19 -7.36
CA ASP A 310 -19.61 13.09 -6.23
C ASP A 310 -18.13 13.46 -6.26
N VAL A 311 -17.83 14.67 -6.73
CA VAL A 311 -16.45 15.11 -6.95
C VAL A 311 -16.17 16.39 -6.17
N GLY A 312 -15.23 16.30 -5.24
CA GLY A 312 -14.80 17.41 -4.41
C GLY A 312 -13.31 17.66 -4.47
N GLY A 313 -12.89 18.92 -4.47
CA GLY A 313 -11.46 19.26 -4.46
C GLY A 313 -10.72 18.78 -3.19
N LEU A 314 -11.41 18.56 -2.07
CA LEU A 314 -10.86 17.93 -0.86
C LEU A 314 -11.57 16.61 -0.53
N VAL A 315 -12.90 16.62 -0.45
CA VAL A 315 -13.71 15.44 -0.08
C VAL A 315 -14.76 15.16 -1.15
N GLY A 316 -14.80 13.95 -1.69
CA GLY A 316 -15.85 13.57 -2.65
C GLY A 316 -17.23 13.55 -2.00
N TYR A 317 -17.40 12.68 -1.00
CA TYR A 317 -18.64 12.53 -0.26
C TYR A 317 -18.44 12.59 1.26
N ASN A 318 -19.04 13.58 1.94
CA ASN A 318 -19.03 13.71 3.39
C ASN A 318 -20.37 13.23 3.99
N TYR A 319 -20.37 12.07 4.64
CA TYR A 319 -21.56 11.41 5.19
C TYR A 319 -21.50 11.33 6.71
N GLY A 320 -22.09 12.31 7.40
CA GLY A 320 -22.02 12.43 8.86
C GLY A 320 -20.63 12.81 9.41
N GLY A 321 -19.62 12.91 8.55
CA GLY A 321 -18.26 13.27 8.92
C GLY A 321 -18.05 14.76 9.20
N THR A 322 -16.90 15.07 9.78
CA THR A 322 -16.48 16.45 10.10
C THR A 322 -15.27 16.85 9.27
N VAL A 323 -15.31 18.05 8.70
CA VAL A 323 -14.20 18.67 7.95
C VAL A 323 -13.91 20.05 8.54
N THR A 324 -12.69 20.24 9.02
CA THR A 324 -12.30 21.45 9.77
C THR A 324 -10.92 21.95 9.39
N TYR A 325 -10.74 23.27 9.35
CA TYR A 325 -9.44 23.92 9.12
C TYR A 325 -8.71 23.40 7.87
N SER A 326 -9.45 23.07 6.81
CA SER A 326 -8.89 22.37 5.64
C SER A 326 -9.16 23.15 4.36
N TYR A 327 -8.39 22.88 3.32
CA TYR A 327 -8.61 23.59 2.05
C TYR A 327 -8.26 22.81 0.79
N SER A 328 -8.79 23.23 -0.35
CA SER A 328 -8.43 22.70 -1.66
C SER A 328 -8.09 23.81 -2.65
N THR A 329 -7.12 23.54 -3.53
CA THR A 329 -6.72 24.43 -4.63
C THR A 329 -6.67 23.72 -5.98
N GLY A 330 -6.76 22.39 -6.00
CA GLY A 330 -6.72 21.61 -7.23
C GLY A 330 -7.91 21.86 -8.15
N VAL A 331 -7.65 21.80 -9.46
CA VAL A 331 -8.69 21.81 -10.49
C VAL A 331 -9.62 20.62 -10.27
N VAL A 332 -10.93 20.86 -10.31
CA VAL A 332 -11.93 19.79 -10.24
C VAL A 332 -12.55 19.62 -11.62
N ALA A 333 -12.20 18.54 -12.30
CA ALA A 333 -12.65 18.22 -13.65
C ALA A 333 -13.71 17.12 -13.60
N ASN A 334 -14.97 17.45 -13.90
CA ASN A 334 -16.01 16.45 -14.12
C ASN A 334 -16.99 16.93 -15.19
N THR A 335 -17.61 15.96 -15.85
CA THR A 335 -18.62 16.09 -16.89
C THR A 335 -20.05 16.14 -16.33
N GLU A 336 -20.39 15.49 -15.20
CA GLU A 336 -21.76 15.35 -14.67
C GLU A 336 -21.81 15.21 -13.11
N GLY A 337 -22.97 15.28 -12.45
CA GLY A 337 -23.11 14.98 -11.00
C GLY A 337 -22.96 16.14 -9.99
N ASN A 338 -22.80 15.81 -8.71
CA ASN A 338 -22.56 16.73 -7.60
C ASN A 338 -21.09 17.15 -7.56
N ILE A 339 -20.82 18.40 -7.90
CA ILE A 339 -19.46 18.92 -7.99
C ILE A 339 -19.30 20.09 -7.00
N GLY A 340 -18.18 20.08 -6.28
CA GLY A 340 -17.83 21.18 -5.40
C GLY A 340 -16.35 21.46 -5.32
N GLY A 341 -15.99 22.73 -5.21
CA GLY A 341 -14.60 23.13 -5.08
C GLY A 341 -13.91 22.54 -3.83
N LEU A 342 -14.65 22.31 -2.74
CA LEU A 342 -14.15 21.64 -1.52
C LEU A 342 -14.75 20.24 -1.33
N VAL A 343 -16.08 20.19 -1.19
CA VAL A 343 -16.87 18.98 -0.97
C VAL A 343 -17.85 18.77 -2.13
N GLY A 344 -17.85 17.58 -2.72
CA GLY A 344 -18.78 17.21 -3.80
C GLY A 344 -20.21 17.08 -3.29
N ALA A 345 -20.45 16.13 -2.39
CA ALA A 345 -21.73 15.95 -1.70
C ALA A 345 -21.55 15.92 -0.17
N ASN A 346 -22.52 16.49 0.57
CA ASN A 346 -22.50 16.53 2.03
C ASN A 346 -23.88 16.14 2.58
N ASP A 347 -23.96 14.95 3.19
CA ASP A 347 -25.17 14.44 3.84
C ASP A 347 -24.92 14.33 5.34
N SER A 348 -25.67 15.12 6.11
CA SER A 348 -25.63 15.12 7.58
C SER A 348 -24.25 15.39 8.20
N GLY A 349 -23.24 15.72 7.38
CA GLY A 349 -21.88 16.09 7.80
C GLY A 349 -21.72 17.58 8.04
N THR A 350 -20.60 17.95 8.67
CA THR A 350 -20.28 19.35 9.00
C THR A 350 -18.97 19.78 8.37
N VAL A 351 -18.96 20.99 7.81
CA VAL A 351 -17.78 21.60 7.20
C VAL A 351 -17.62 23.00 7.77
N THR A 352 -16.54 23.25 8.50
CA THR A 352 -16.33 24.52 9.24
C THR A 352 -14.91 25.03 9.06
N SER A 353 -14.73 26.36 8.97
CA SER A 353 -13.42 27.00 8.80
C SER A 353 -12.56 26.36 7.71
N SER A 354 -13.19 25.97 6.60
CA SER A 354 -12.57 25.24 5.49
C SER A 354 -12.94 25.88 4.17
N TYR A 355 -11.99 25.94 3.23
CA TYR A 355 -12.04 26.84 2.08
C TYR A 355 -11.62 26.15 0.80
N TRP A 356 -12.15 26.58 -0.34
CA TRP A 356 -11.57 26.24 -1.64
C TRP A 356 -11.27 27.49 -2.43
N ASP A 357 -10.29 27.37 -3.32
CA ASP A 357 -9.93 28.41 -4.26
C ASP A 357 -10.91 28.41 -5.45
N THR A 358 -11.69 29.47 -5.60
CA THR A 358 -12.69 29.61 -6.68
C THR A 358 -12.08 29.90 -8.04
N ASP A 359 -10.88 30.46 -8.08
CA ASP A 359 -10.21 30.84 -9.32
C ASP A 359 -9.49 29.63 -9.94
N LEU A 360 -8.91 28.76 -9.10
CA LEU A 360 -8.20 27.56 -9.53
C LEU A 360 -9.09 26.33 -9.68
N SER A 361 -10.05 26.10 -8.78
CA SER A 361 -10.86 24.88 -8.81
C SER A 361 -11.75 24.76 -10.05
N GLY A 362 -12.11 25.90 -10.66
CA GLY A 362 -13.09 26.01 -11.73
C GLY A 362 -14.54 26.12 -11.24
N TRP A 363 -14.78 26.17 -9.93
CA TRP A 363 -16.13 26.13 -9.35
C TRP A 363 -16.38 27.20 -8.29
N THR A 364 -17.53 27.87 -8.41
CA THR A 364 -17.99 28.87 -7.44
C THR A 364 -18.85 28.29 -6.32
N THR A 365 -19.14 26.99 -6.35
CA THR A 365 -20.05 26.31 -5.40
C THR A 365 -19.39 25.07 -4.81
N SER A 366 -19.90 24.65 -3.64
CA SER A 366 -19.57 23.39 -3.00
C SER A 366 -20.67 23.00 -2.01
N ALA A 367 -20.81 21.70 -1.71
CA ALA A 367 -21.77 21.21 -0.72
C ALA A 367 -21.42 21.62 0.72
N GLY A 368 -20.21 22.14 0.97
CA GLY A 368 -19.82 22.68 2.26
C GLY A 368 -18.54 23.52 2.19
N GLY A 369 -18.28 24.30 3.24
CA GLY A 369 -17.14 25.21 3.31
C GLY A 369 -17.45 26.60 2.74
N THR A 370 -16.41 27.39 2.48
CA THR A 370 -16.56 28.76 1.94
C THR A 370 -15.55 29.00 0.82
N GLY A 371 -16.05 29.35 -0.36
CA GLY A 371 -15.20 29.69 -1.50
C GLY A 371 -14.48 31.02 -1.28
N ARG A 372 -13.23 31.09 -1.72
CA ARG A 372 -12.37 32.26 -1.67
C ARG A 372 -11.56 32.35 -2.95
N THR A 373 -11.23 33.57 -3.36
CA THR A 373 -10.31 33.80 -4.48
C THR A 373 -8.88 33.42 -4.12
N THR A 374 -8.00 33.26 -5.12
CA THR A 374 -6.57 33.01 -4.90
C THR A 374 -5.93 34.11 -4.06
N ASP A 375 -6.27 35.37 -4.33
CA ASP A 375 -5.77 36.53 -3.58
C ASP A 375 -6.21 36.52 -2.10
N GLU A 376 -7.39 35.97 -1.79
CA GLU A 376 -7.87 35.86 -0.40
C GLU A 376 -7.22 34.73 0.39
N MET A 377 -6.64 33.74 -0.29
CA MET A 377 -6.04 32.53 0.29
C MET A 377 -4.51 32.55 0.33
N THR A 378 -3.85 33.31 -0.54
CA THR A 378 -2.38 33.40 -0.61
C THR A 378 -1.84 34.58 0.19
N TYR A 379 -0.57 34.51 0.62
CA TYR A 379 0.03 35.55 1.46
C TYR A 379 0.23 36.90 0.73
N PRO A 380 -0.19 38.05 1.29
CA PRO A 380 -0.90 38.21 2.56
C PRO A 380 -2.40 37.91 2.40
N TYR A 381 -2.85 36.81 3.00
CA TYR A 381 -4.22 36.34 2.86
C TYR A 381 -5.20 37.29 3.53
N ALA A 382 -6.47 37.24 3.10
CA ALA A 382 -7.49 38.09 3.68
C ALA A 382 -7.68 37.78 5.18
N VAL A 383 -7.83 38.84 5.98
CA VAL A 383 -7.87 38.76 7.46
C VAL A 383 -9.02 37.91 8.01
N ASN A 384 -10.02 37.61 7.19
CA ASN A 384 -11.19 36.81 7.53
C ASN A 384 -11.17 35.39 6.93
N THR A 385 -10.08 34.99 6.26
CA THR A 385 -9.94 33.64 5.68
C THR A 385 -9.58 32.65 6.78
N TYR A 386 -8.34 32.61 7.25
CA TYR A 386 -7.87 31.58 8.19
C TYR A 386 -8.15 31.88 9.68
N VAL A 387 -9.34 32.39 10.00
CA VAL A 387 -9.71 32.74 11.38
C VAL A 387 -9.82 31.48 12.23
N GLY A 388 -9.07 31.45 13.35
CA GLY A 388 -9.04 30.32 14.28
C GLY A 388 -8.06 29.20 13.90
N TRP A 389 -7.33 29.34 12.79
CA TRP A 389 -6.25 28.41 12.43
C TRP A 389 -5.03 28.62 13.34
N ASP A 390 -4.35 27.52 13.69
CA ASP A 390 -3.14 27.55 14.51
C ASP A 390 -1.87 27.72 13.66
N PHE A 391 -1.44 28.97 13.50
CA PHE A 391 -0.16 29.31 12.85
C PHE A 391 1.05 29.26 13.79
N THR A 392 0.88 28.75 15.02
CA THR A 392 1.98 28.61 15.98
C THR A 392 2.56 27.20 15.97
N THR A 393 1.74 26.18 15.71
CA THR A 393 2.20 24.77 15.76
C THR A 393 1.71 23.86 14.63
N ILE A 394 0.79 24.30 13.76
CA ILE A 394 0.23 23.44 12.70
C ILE A 394 0.51 24.00 11.32
N TRP A 395 0.17 25.27 11.12
CA TRP A 395 0.27 25.95 9.85
C TRP A 395 1.43 26.93 9.85
N ALA A 396 2.10 27.06 8.72
CA ALA A 396 3.04 28.13 8.44
C ALA A 396 2.52 28.98 7.27
N SER A 397 2.82 30.28 7.30
CA SER A 397 2.55 31.17 6.17
C SER A 397 3.66 31.05 5.14
N ASP A 398 3.31 30.93 3.86
CA ASP A 398 4.27 30.91 2.75
C ASP A 398 4.52 32.33 2.22
N ALA A 399 5.24 33.14 2.98
CA ALA A 399 5.36 34.57 2.71
C ALA A 399 6.22 34.90 1.47
N ASP A 400 7.06 33.96 1.03
CA ASP A 400 7.93 34.09 -0.14
C ASP A 400 7.50 33.18 -1.32
N TYR A 401 6.34 32.52 -1.20
CA TYR A 401 5.75 31.66 -2.22
C TYR A 401 6.61 30.44 -2.59
N SER A 402 7.56 30.05 -1.74
CA SER A 402 8.55 29.00 -2.07
C SER A 402 8.11 27.60 -1.66
N MET A 403 7.22 27.49 -0.68
CA MET A 403 6.85 26.20 -0.09
C MET A 403 5.55 25.64 -0.66
N ASN A 404 4.59 26.52 -0.96
CA ASN A 404 3.24 26.12 -1.30
C ASN A 404 2.49 27.25 -2.04
N ASP A 405 3.18 27.94 -2.95
CA ASP A 405 2.64 28.98 -3.82
C ASP A 405 1.85 30.08 -3.09
N GLY A 406 2.30 30.45 -1.90
CA GLY A 406 1.70 31.49 -1.08
C GLY A 406 0.56 31.01 -0.17
N TYR A 407 0.07 29.78 -0.36
CA TYR A 407 -0.95 29.20 0.52
C TYR A 407 -0.34 28.70 1.84
N PRO A 408 -1.09 28.68 2.96
CA PRO A 408 -0.62 28.06 4.18
C PRO A 408 -0.23 26.59 4.00
N PHE A 409 0.90 26.19 4.54
CA PHE A 409 1.40 24.81 4.49
C PHE A 409 1.57 24.23 5.89
N LEU A 410 1.64 22.91 5.98
CA LEU A 410 1.81 22.21 7.25
C LEU A 410 3.27 22.25 7.69
N SER A 411 3.53 22.66 8.93
CA SER A 411 4.90 22.90 9.42
C SER A 411 5.75 21.64 9.56
N ASP A 412 5.12 20.46 9.62
CA ASP A 412 5.81 19.27 10.09
C ASP A 412 5.96 18.18 9.00
N CYS A 413 5.21 18.23 7.91
CA CYS A 413 5.24 17.17 6.89
C CYS A 413 6.23 17.53 5.76
N VAL A 414 7.44 16.99 5.84
CA VAL A 414 8.54 17.23 4.89
C VAL A 414 8.72 16.02 4.00
N VAL A 415 8.41 16.13 2.71
CA VAL A 415 8.97 15.23 1.69
C VAL A 415 10.46 15.58 1.60
N PRO A 416 11.40 14.62 1.72
CA PRO A 416 12.79 14.90 1.46
C PRO A 416 12.89 15.53 0.07
N ALA A 417 13.46 16.73 -0.03
CA ALA A 417 13.77 17.31 -1.34
C ALA A 417 14.52 16.24 -2.15
N GLU A 418 14.17 16.07 -3.42
CA GLU A 418 14.93 15.20 -4.32
C GLU A 418 16.36 15.73 -4.39
N GLY A 419 17.19 15.24 -3.47
CA GLY A 419 18.59 15.56 -3.36
C GLY A 419 19.31 14.69 -4.38
N GLU A 420 19.84 15.36 -5.40
CA GLU A 420 20.91 14.89 -6.24
C GLU A 420 21.83 13.97 -5.44
N GLY A 421 21.90 12.70 -5.84
CA GLY A 421 22.90 11.81 -5.29
C GLY A 421 24.26 12.48 -5.51
N GLU A 422 24.93 12.85 -4.43
CA GLU A 422 26.34 13.20 -4.45
C GLU A 422 27.10 11.94 -4.89
N HIS A 423 27.13 11.72 -6.19
CA HIS A 423 28.17 10.95 -6.84
C HIS A 423 29.44 11.80 -6.69
N GLU A 424 30.23 11.53 -5.64
CA GLU A 424 31.65 11.85 -5.65
C GLU A 424 32.30 11.11 -6.82
N GLU A 425 32.17 11.66 -8.03
CA GLU A 425 33.07 11.34 -9.13
C GLU A 425 34.37 12.10 -8.87
N GLY A 426 35.42 11.34 -8.55
CA GLY A 426 36.76 11.87 -8.36
C GLY A 426 37.22 12.66 -9.58
N GLU A 427 37.71 13.87 -9.33
CA GLU A 427 38.36 14.73 -10.32
C GLU A 427 39.44 13.96 -11.10
N VAL A 428 39.22 13.82 -12.41
CA VAL A 428 40.31 13.58 -13.37
C VAL A 428 40.43 14.82 -14.25
N SER A 429 41.51 15.56 -14.02
CA SER A 429 41.92 16.71 -14.81
C SER A 429 42.52 16.29 -16.15
N GLU A 430 41.85 16.59 -17.26
CA GLU A 430 42.45 16.82 -18.58
C GLU A 430 41.62 17.95 -19.22
N GLY A 431 42.18 19.09 -19.63
CA GLY A 431 43.17 19.21 -20.68
C GLY A 431 42.50 19.89 -21.88
N GLU A 432 42.80 21.16 -22.08
CA GLU A 432 42.25 22.11 -23.06
C GLU A 432 42.03 21.56 -24.50
N SER A 433 40.92 21.94 -25.14
CA SER A 433 40.93 22.52 -26.51
C SER A 433 39.52 22.92 -27.01
N GLU A 434 39.31 24.22 -27.20
CA GLU A 434 38.49 24.76 -28.29
C GLU A 434 39.35 24.84 -29.59
N PRO A 435 38.84 25.14 -30.81
CA PRO A 435 37.50 25.63 -31.20
C PRO A 435 36.91 24.93 -32.45
N ASN A 436 35.68 25.28 -32.86
CA ASN A 436 35.44 26.04 -34.11
C ASN A 436 33.94 26.14 -34.47
N GLU A 437 33.60 27.31 -35.03
CA GLU A 437 32.31 27.77 -35.52
C GLU A 437 31.82 27.03 -36.78
N GLY A 438 30.50 27.06 -37.01
CA GLY A 438 29.86 26.67 -38.26
C GLY A 438 28.37 27.08 -38.30
N GLU A 439 28.07 28.11 -39.09
CA GLU A 439 26.76 28.75 -39.28
C GLU A 439 25.78 27.98 -40.20
N THR A 440 24.50 28.42 -40.14
CA THR A 440 23.40 28.32 -41.14
C THR A 440 22.65 26.96 -41.24
N SER A 441 21.34 26.86 -41.50
CA SER A 441 20.39 27.73 -42.20
C SER A 441 18.92 27.43 -41.84
N GLU A 442 18.05 28.40 -42.14
CA GLU A 442 16.59 28.45 -42.09
C GLU A 442 15.85 27.32 -42.87
N GLY A 443 14.58 27.11 -42.51
CA GLY A 443 13.60 26.36 -43.30
C GLY A 443 12.18 26.44 -42.71
N GLU A 444 11.39 27.42 -43.15
CA GLU A 444 9.95 27.56 -42.91
C GLU A 444 9.10 26.65 -43.82
N GLY A 445 7.84 26.42 -43.42
CA GLY A 445 6.70 26.01 -44.26
C GLY A 445 6.04 24.70 -43.82
N SER A 446 4.71 24.53 -43.76
CA SER A 446 3.58 25.39 -44.08
C SER A 446 2.30 24.81 -43.44
N GLU A 447 1.29 25.66 -43.32
CA GLU A 447 -0.10 25.38 -42.96
C GLU A 447 -0.81 24.36 -43.88
N GLY A 448 -1.91 23.80 -43.37
CA GLY A 448 -2.85 22.99 -44.13
C GLY A 448 -4.13 22.72 -43.33
N GLU A 449 -5.07 23.65 -43.37
CA GLU A 449 -6.46 23.50 -42.95
C GLU A 449 -7.22 22.50 -43.83
N GLY A 450 -8.28 21.90 -43.28
CA GLY A 450 -9.22 21.06 -44.01
C GLY A 450 -10.46 20.75 -43.18
N GLU A 451 -11.41 21.69 -43.18
CA GLU A 451 -12.80 21.47 -42.79
C GLU A 451 -13.49 20.48 -43.74
N HIS A 452 -14.36 19.63 -43.22
CA HIS A 452 -15.49 19.11 -43.99
C HIS A 452 -16.69 18.85 -43.06
N ASP A 453 -17.74 19.59 -43.37
CA ASP A 453 -19.10 19.57 -42.82
C ASP A 453 -20.01 18.64 -43.65
N GLU A 454 -21.25 18.50 -43.16
CA GLU A 454 -22.46 17.86 -43.71
C GLU A 454 -22.64 16.37 -43.35
N GLY A 455 -23.79 15.90 -42.84
CA GLY A 455 -25.12 16.46 -42.67
C GLY A 455 -26.16 15.32 -42.67
N GLU A 456 -27.40 15.64 -42.27
CA GLU A 456 -28.68 14.89 -42.47
C GLU A 456 -29.02 13.74 -41.48
N THR A 457 -29.95 13.90 -40.53
CA THR A 457 -31.46 13.94 -40.55
C THR A 457 -32.19 12.60 -40.73
N SER A 458 -33.06 12.26 -39.77
CA SER A 458 -34.47 11.73 -39.89
C SER A 458 -34.86 11.02 -38.56
N GLU A 459 -35.91 11.46 -37.86
CA GLU A 459 -37.31 10.94 -37.90
C GLU A 459 -37.39 9.40 -37.78
N GLY A 460 -38.15 8.72 -36.92
CA GLY A 460 -39.30 8.99 -36.06
C GLY A 460 -39.93 7.62 -35.70
N GLU A 461 -41.04 7.62 -34.95
CA GLU A 461 -41.84 6.47 -34.45
C GLU A 461 -41.32 5.84 -33.14
N GLY A 462 -42.06 5.67 -32.03
CA GLY A 462 -43.50 5.74 -31.77
C GLY A 462 -44.00 4.40 -31.24
N SER A 463 -44.22 4.24 -29.93
CA SER A 463 -45.24 3.33 -29.39
C SER A 463 -45.56 3.62 -27.92
N GLU A 464 -46.83 3.89 -27.67
CA GLU A 464 -47.47 3.94 -26.35
C GLU A 464 -47.66 2.52 -25.77
N GLY A 465 -47.69 2.42 -24.45
CA GLY A 465 -48.13 1.26 -23.69
C GLY A 465 -48.39 1.63 -22.24
N GLU A 466 -49.66 1.76 -21.86
CA GLU A 466 -50.16 2.06 -20.52
C GLU A 466 -50.24 0.82 -19.60
N GLY A 467 -50.19 1.06 -18.28
CA GLY A 467 -50.77 0.24 -17.19
C GLY A 467 -49.92 -0.94 -16.72
N GLU A 468 -49.77 -1.30 -15.44
CA GLU A 468 -50.53 -1.01 -14.22
C GLU A 468 -49.63 -1.21 -12.98
N THR A 469 -50.04 -0.53 -11.92
CA THR A 469 -49.75 -0.62 -10.48
C THR A 469 -49.14 -1.92 -9.92
N THR A 470 -48.25 -1.78 -8.93
CA THR A 470 -48.42 -2.41 -7.61
C THR A 470 -47.67 -1.64 -6.52
N GLU A 471 -48.36 -1.48 -5.40
CA GLU A 471 -47.92 -0.91 -4.13
C GLU A 471 -46.83 -1.77 -3.47
N GLY A 472 -45.96 -1.12 -2.70
CA GLY A 472 -44.99 -1.75 -1.83
C GLY A 472 -44.33 -0.68 -0.96
N GLU A 473 -45.08 -0.14 0.00
CA GLU A 473 -44.51 0.66 1.08
C GLU A 473 -43.91 -0.29 2.12
N ASP A 474 -42.62 -0.12 2.35
CA ASP A 474 -41.81 -0.74 3.39
C ASP A 474 -42.14 -0.14 4.76
N GLU A 475 -42.42 -0.99 5.75
CA GLU A 475 -42.18 -0.68 7.16
C GLU A 475 -41.42 -1.85 7.81
N ASP A 476 -40.33 -1.47 8.49
CA ASP A 476 -39.83 -2.00 9.75
C ASP A 476 -39.49 -3.51 9.87
N GLU A 477 -38.21 -3.83 10.07
CA GLU A 477 -37.70 -4.04 11.44
C GLU A 477 -36.23 -4.49 11.48
N ALA A 478 -35.57 -3.91 12.48
CA ALA A 478 -34.30 -4.24 13.10
C ALA A 478 -33.83 -5.71 13.13
N CYS A 479 -32.52 -5.85 12.89
CA CYS A 479 -31.54 -6.47 13.77
C CYS A 479 -31.91 -7.81 14.46
N GLY A 480 -31.35 -8.90 13.94
CA GLY A 480 -31.18 -10.13 14.72
C GLY A 480 -30.53 -11.25 13.92
N CYS A 481 -29.27 -11.56 14.23
CA CYS A 481 -28.74 -12.95 14.21
C CYS A 481 -27.34 -13.02 14.82
N CYS A 482 -27.29 -13.02 16.15
CA CYS A 482 -26.29 -13.74 16.93
C CYS A 482 -27.04 -14.82 17.70
N GLN A 483 -26.87 -16.10 17.34
CA GLN A 483 -26.54 -17.22 18.25
C GLN A 483 -26.80 -18.60 17.62
N SER A 484 -25.74 -19.41 17.68
CA SER A 484 -25.68 -20.88 17.83
C SER A 484 -26.35 -21.77 16.77
N MET A 485 -25.53 -22.62 16.13
CA MET A 485 -25.41 -24.02 16.54
C MET A 485 -24.11 -24.63 16.01
N GLU A 486 -23.27 -25.06 16.95
CA GLU A 486 -22.22 -26.06 16.76
C GLU A 486 -22.85 -27.40 16.39
N GLU A 487 -22.29 -28.10 15.40
CA GLU A 487 -22.26 -29.56 15.40
C GLU A 487 -20.82 -30.02 15.15
N ASP A 488 -20.31 -30.72 16.16
CA ASP A 488 -19.05 -31.46 16.21
C ASP A 488 -18.74 -32.23 14.92
N ARG A 489 -17.55 -32.00 14.35
CA ARG A 489 -16.89 -33.00 13.50
C ARG A 489 -15.47 -33.21 13.96
N THR A 490 -15.14 -34.45 14.29
CA THR A 490 -13.86 -34.80 14.91
C THR A 490 -12.67 -34.71 13.93
N PRO A 491 -11.44 -34.44 14.41
CA PRO A 491 -10.23 -34.28 13.58
C PRO A 491 -9.82 -35.51 12.74
N ARG A 492 -10.50 -36.65 12.91
CA ARG A 492 -10.14 -37.92 12.26
C ARG A 492 -10.68 -38.03 10.83
N GLU A 493 -11.73 -37.29 10.49
CA GLU A 493 -12.38 -37.37 9.16
C GLU A 493 -11.82 -36.37 8.14
N GLN A 494 -11.05 -35.36 8.58
CA GLN A 494 -10.29 -34.50 7.66
C GLN A 494 -8.97 -35.13 7.19
N LEU A 495 -8.41 -36.07 7.98
CA LEU A 495 -7.14 -36.74 7.66
C LEU A 495 -7.27 -37.80 6.55
N GLU A 496 -8.46 -38.39 6.36
CA GLU A 496 -8.67 -39.46 5.37
C GLU A 496 -8.90 -38.93 3.94
N ARG A 497 -9.29 -37.65 3.74
CA ARG A 497 -9.33 -37.03 2.39
C ARG A 497 -7.96 -36.58 1.90
N THR A 498 -7.06 -36.13 2.78
CA THR A 498 -5.71 -35.70 2.41
C THR A 498 -4.76 -36.87 2.07
N LEU A 499 -5.00 -38.07 2.61
CA LEU A 499 -4.19 -39.26 2.32
C LEU A 499 -4.66 -40.06 1.09
N GLY A 500 -5.91 -39.86 0.63
CA GLY A 500 -6.47 -40.52 -0.55
C GLY A 500 -5.87 -40.02 -1.88
N ASP A 501 -5.61 -38.71 -1.97
CA ASP A 501 -5.15 -38.08 -3.22
C ASP A 501 -3.64 -38.25 -3.48
N TRP A 502 -2.84 -38.49 -2.43
CA TRP A 502 -1.41 -38.80 -2.58
C TRP A 502 -1.14 -40.25 -3.00
N LEU A 503 -2.06 -41.18 -2.73
CA LEU A 503 -1.91 -42.59 -3.14
C LEU A 503 -2.23 -42.82 -4.63
N LEU A 504 -3.06 -41.96 -5.23
CA LEU A 504 -3.42 -42.01 -6.65
C LEU A 504 -2.38 -41.36 -7.57
N ILE A 505 -1.63 -40.38 -7.07
CA ILE A 505 -0.52 -39.77 -7.83
C ILE A 505 0.72 -40.68 -7.83
N GLY A 506 1.01 -41.39 -6.72
CA GLY A 506 2.15 -42.31 -6.60
C GLY A 506 2.05 -43.62 -7.41
N LEU A 507 0.85 -44.06 -7.78
CA LEU A 507 0.64 -45.25 -8.63
C LEU A 507 0.69 -44.95 -10.14
N SER A 508 0.73 -43.68 -10.54
CA SER A 508 0.78 -43.29 -11.96
C SER A 508 2.22 -43.14 -12.50
N LEU A 509 3.21 -42.81 -11.66
CA LEU A 509 4.61 -42.70 -12.09
C LEU A 509 5.37 -44.04 -12.15
N SER A 510 4.93 -45.06 -11.43
CA SER A 510 5.55 -46.39 -11.45
C SER A 510 5.09 -47.26 -12.63
N ALA A 511 3.99 -46.91 -13.31
CA ALA A 511 3.51 -47.57 -14.53
C ALA A 511 4.13 -47.00 -15.83
N LEU A 512 4.63 -45.76 -15.83
CA LEU A 512 5.26 -45.12 -17.00
C LEU A 512 6.73 -45.51 -17.20
N CYS A 513 7.43 -45.99 -16.16
CA CYS A 513 8.81 -46.47 -16.29
C CYS A 513 8.93 -47.94 -16.74
N LEU A 514 7.84 -48.71 -16.77
CA LEU A 514 7.84 -50.12 -17.21
C LEU A 514 7.48 -50.32 -18.70
N PHE A 515 7.01 -49.28 -19.41
CA PHE A 515 6.73 -49.36 -20.86
C PHE A 515 7.84 -48.79 -21.76
N ALA A 516 8.83 -48.07 -21.21
CA ALA A 516 9.92 -47.49 -22.00
C ALA A 516 11.11 -48.44 -22.26
N ASN A 517 11.11 -49.66 -21.71
CA ASN A 517 12.26 -50.60 -21.80
C ASN A 517 11.95 -51.91 -22.56
N SER A 518 10.92 -51.93 -23.41
CA SER A 518 10.50 -53.11 -24.20
C SER A 518 10.57 -52.92 -25.74
N GLN A 519 11.22 -51.87 -26.23
CA GLN A 519 11.45 -51.67 -27.67
C GLN A 519 12.88 -51.21 -27.91
N LYS A 520 13.84 -52.14 -27.83
CA LYS A 520 15.09 -52.16 -28.60
C LYS A 520 15.77 -53.52 -28.49
#